data_AF-A0A9R0SVM3-F1
#
_entry.id   AF-A0A9R0SVM3-F1
#
_cell.length_a   1.000
_cell.length_b   1.000
_cell.length_c   1.000
_cell.angle_alpha   90.00
_cell.angle_beta   90.00
_cell.angle_gamma   90.00
#
_symmetry.space_group_name_H-M   'P 1'
#
loop_
_entity.id
_entity.type
_entity.pdbx_description
1 polymer ?
#
loop_
_entity_poly.entity_id
_entity_poly.type
_entity_poly.pdbx_seq_one_letter_code
_entity_poly.pdbx_strand_id
1 'polypeptide(L)'
;MAKSNPGYLGVSEPISLGGPTEKDVVQTAEVEKFLADAGLYESQEEAVSREEVLGKLDQTVKTWIKKATRVSGYGEQFVQEANAKIFTFGSYRLGVLRCSVSCLVLFLKKYLSLVKCFHAFCQFCMFFLSNDATALVIICLYLCRVWWF
;
A
#
# COMPACT_ATOMS: atom_id res chain seq x y z
N MET A 1 28.96 12.61 18.41
CA MET A 1 29.71 12.56 17.15
C MET A 1 28.98 11.60 16.21
N ALA A 2 28.39 12.09 15.13
CA ALA A 2 27.69 11.25 14.15
C ALA A 2 28.73 10.45 13.35
N LYS A 3 28.76 9.12 13.52
CA LYS A 3 29.62 8.25 12.72
C LYS A 3 29.17 8.33 11.25
N SER A 4 30.11 8.64 10.36
CA SER A 4 29.93 8.65 8.92
C SER A 4 29.50 7.26 8.43
N ASN A 5 28.43 7.22 7.63
CA ASN A 5 27.89 6.00 7.05
C ASN A 5 28.95 5.37 6.11
N PRO A 6 29.38 4.11 6.29
CA PRO A 6 30.56 3.54 5.62
C PRO A 6 30.39 3.20 4.12
N GLY A 7 29.43 3.82 3.44
CA GLY A 7 29.23 3.65 1.99
C GLY A 7 28.58 2.32 1.56
N TYR A 8 28.15 1.48 2.52
CA TYR A 8 27.43 0.24 2.25
C TYR A 8 26.12 0.15 3.05
N LEU A 9 25.17 -0.64 2.54
CA LEU A 9 23.86 -0.84 3.18
C LEU A 9 23.94 -2.03 4.15
N GLY A 10 23.53 -1.83 5.41
CA GLY A 10 23.46 -2.88 6.42
C GLY A 10 24.27 -2.59 7.68
N VAL A 11 24.24 -3.53 8.63
CA VAL A 11 24.96 -3.41 9.92
C VAL A 11 26.36 -4.04 9.85
N SER A 12 26.56 -5.03 8.98
CA SER A 12 27.85 -5.71 8.77
C SER A 12 28.48 -5.31 7.44
N GLU A 13 29.79 -5.48 7.32
CA GLU A 13 30.53 -5.30 6.08
C GLU A 13 30.03 -6.27 4.97
N PRO A 14 30.11 -5.86 3.70
CA PRO A 14 29.71 -6.70 2.57
C PRO A 14 30.64 -7.90 2.41
N ILE A 15 30.07 -9.07 2.10
CA ILE A 15 30.83 -10.32 1.90
C ILE A 15 31.71 -10.24 0.65
N SER A 16 31.24 -9.56 -0.40
CA SER A 16 31.98 -9.31 -1.63
C SER A 16 31.56 -7.98 -2.24
N LEU A 17 32.53 -7.30 -2.85
CA LEU A 17 32.34 -6.07 -3.65
C LEU A 17 32.58 -6.34 -5.15
N GLY A 18 32.79 -7.59 -5.54
CA GLY A 18 32.97 -7.97 -6.94
C GLY A 18 31.68 -7.76 -7.75
N GLY A 19 31.81 -7.14 -8.92
CA GLY A 19 30.72 -7.03 -9.89
C GLY A 19 30.43 -8.36 -10.60
N PRO A 20 29.31 -8.45 -11.35
CA PRO A 20 28.96 -9.64 -12.11
C PRO A 20 29.96 -9.91 -13.24
N THR A 21 30.22 -11.19 -13.51
CA THR A 21 30.99 -11.64 -14.67
C THR A 21 30.12 -11.69 -15.93
N GLU A 22 30.73 -11.78 -17.12
CA GLU A 22 29.98 -11.94 -18.37
C GLU A 22 29.05 -13.16 -18.34
N LYS A 23 29.47 -14.25 -17.68
CA LYS A 23 28.64 -15.44 -17.50
C LYS A 23 27.41 -15.16 -16.64
N ASP A 24 27.56 -14.40 -15.55
CA ASP A 24 26.44 -14.03 -14.67
C ASP A 24 25.41 -13.18 -15.41
N VAL A 25 25.86 -12.30 -16.31
CA VAL A 25 24.99 -11.47 -17.15
C VAL A 25 24.16 -12.34 -18.11
N VAL A 26 24.81 -13.30 -18.79
CA VAL A 26 24.11 -14.23 -19.69
C VAL A 26 23.08 -15.07 -18.94
N GLN A 27 23.45 -15.62 -17.78
CA GLN A 27 22.55 -16.43 -16.97
C GLN A 27 21.37 -15.61 -16.41
N THR A 28 21.61 -14.35 -16.06
CA THR A 28 20.54 -13.44 -15.63
C THR A 28 19.51 -13.24 -16.74
N ALA A 29 19.95 -13.03 -17.97
CA ALA A 29 19.04 -12.88 -19.12
C ALA A 29 18.22 -14.16 -19.41
N GLU A 30 18.80 -15.35 -19.22
CA GLU A 30 18.07 -16.61 -19.33
C GLU A 30 16.97 -16.74 -18.27
N VAL A 31 17.27 -16.34 -17.03
CA VAL A 31 16.29 -16.33 -15.94
C VAL A 31 15.17 -15.32 -16.22
N GLU A 32 15.50 -14.10 -16.63
CA GLU A 32 14.50 -13.08 -16.98
C GLU A 32 13.55 -13.56 -18.07
N LYS A 33 14.09 -14.21 -19.10
CA LYS A 33 13.29 -14.82 -20.17
C LYS A 33 12.36 -15.90 -19.62
N PHE A 34 12.86 -16.80 -18.78
CA PHE A 34 12.04 -17.84 -18.16
C PHE A 34 10.90 -17.27 -17.30
N LEU A 35 11.18 -16.21 -16.52
CA LEU A 35 10.16 -15.54 -15.70
C LEU A 35 9.11 -14.84 -16.58
N ALA A 36 9.51 -14.27 -17.72
CA ALA A 36 8.60 -13.68 -18.69
C ALA A 36 7.73 -14.72 -19.38
N ASP A 37 8.32 -15.83 -19.84
CA ASP A 37 7.59 -16.94 -20.46
C ASP A 37 6.60 -17.60 -19.48
N ALA A 38 6.93 -17.60 -18.19
CA ALA A 38 6.03 -18.05 -17.11
C ALA A 38 4.92 -17.03 -16.76
N GLY A 39 4.87 -15.88 -17.43
CA GLY A 39 3.84 -14.85 -17.23
C GLY A 39 3.88 -14.20 -15.85
N LEU A 40 5.08 -14.06 -15.26
CA LEU A 40 5.24 -13.56 -13.89
C LEU A 40 5.31 -12.02 -13.81
N TYR A 41 5.55 -11.38 -14.94
CA TYR A 41 5.49 -9.92 -15.05
C TYR A 41 4.05 -9.48 -15.30
N GLU A 42 3.68 -8.41 -14.62
CA GLU A 42 2.41 -7.72 -14.81
C GLU A 42 2.32 -7.12 -16.23
N SER A 43 1.17 -7.27 -16.87
CA SER A 43 0.89 -6.59 -18.14
C SER A 43 0.58 -5.11 -17.92
N GLN A 44 0.84 -4.28 -18.94
CA GLN A 44 0.59 -2.84 -18.86
C GLN A 44 -0.90 -2.55 -18.62
N GLU A 45 -1.78 -3.33 -19.23
CA GLU A 45 -3.23 -3.21 -19.09
C GLU A 45 -3.69 -3.46 -17.64
N GLU A 46 -3.13 -4.50 -17.00
CA GLU A 46 -3.42 -4.79 -15.60
C GLU A 46 -2.86 -3.72 -14.66
N ALA A 47 -1.67 -3.19 -14.94
CA ALA A 47 -1.08 -2.08 -14.18
C ALA A 47 -1.98 -0.83 -14.23
N VAL A 48 -2.45 -0.45 -15.43
CA VAL A 48 -3.36 0.69 -15.63
C VAL A 48 -4.68 0.47 -14.90
N SER A 49 -5.29 -0.71 -15.06
CA SER A 49 -6.54 -1.06 -14.35
C SER A 49 -6.40 -0.94 -12.84
N ARG A 50 -5.25 -1.37 -12.28
CA ARG A 50 -4.97 -1.23 -10.84
C ARG A 50 -4.81 0.22 -10.40
N GLU A 51 -4.14 1.05 -11.19
CA GLU A 51 -4.02 2.48 -10.91
C GLU A 51 -5.39 3.18 -10.94
N GLU A 52 -6.26 2.83 -11.88
CA GLU A 52 -7.63 3.34 -11.93
C GLU A 52 -8.43 2.94 -10.68
N VAL A 53 -8.33 1.68 -10.24
CA VAL A 53 -9.00 1.20 -9.02
C VAL A 53 -8.49 1.96 -7.79
N LEU A 54 -7.18 2.17 -7.67
CA LEU A 54 -6.61 2.98 -6.58
C LEU A 54 -7.08 4.43 -6.62
N GLY A 55 -7.20 5.02 -7.82
CA GLY A 55 -7.76 6.35 -7.99
C GLY A 55 -9.21 6.46 -7.53
N LYS A 56 -10.07 5.49 -7.91
CA LYS A 56 -11.46 5.41 -7.46
C LYS A 56 -11.55 5.23 -5.94
N LEU A 57 -10.67 4.42 -5.37
CA LEU A 57 -10.62 4.19 -3.93
C LEU A 57 -10.20 5.44 -3.17
N ASP A 58 -9.22 6.20 -3.67
CA ASP A 58 -8.79 7.46 -3.07
C ASP A 58 -9.93 8.49 -3.02
N GLN A 59 -10.70 8.62 -4.10
CA GLN A 59 -11.88 9.50 -4.12
C GLN A 59 -12.97 9.04 -3.15
N THR A 60 -13.22 7.73 -3.09
CA THR A 60 -14.22 7.16 -2.19
C THR A 60 -13.85 7.41 -0.73
N VAL A 61 -12.60 7.17 -0.36
CA VAL A 61 -12.09 7.40 0.99
C VAL A 61 -12.17 8.87 1.37
N LYS A 62 -11.75 9.79 0.48
CA LYS A 62 -11.83 11.24 0.74
C LYS A 62 -13.27 11.71 0.96
N THR A 63 -14.20 11.24 0.13
CA THR A 63 -15.63 11.56 0.26
C THR A 63 -16.19 11.01 1.57
N TRP A 64 -15.85 9.77 1.90
CA TRP A 64 -16.29 9.13 3.12
C TRP A 64 -15.80 9.88 4.37
N ILE A 65 -14.55 10.33 4.41
CA ILE A 65 -14.00 11.08 5.56
C ILE A 65 -14.74 12.38 5.76
N LYS A 66 -14.98 13.15 4.69
CA LYS A 66 -15.75 14.39 4.80
C LYS A 66 -17.13 14.14 5.40
N LYS A 67 -17.80 13.07 4.97
CA LYS A 67 -19.10 12.65 5.52
C LYS A 67 -18.98 12.22 6.99
N ALA A 68 -17.96 11.44 7.34
CA ALA A 68 -17.73 10.96 8.70
C ALA A 68 -17.41 12.11 9.67
N THR A 69 -16.59 13.08 9.25
CA THR A 69 -16.26 14.30 10.01
C THR A 69 -17.51 15.16 10.23
N ARG A 70 -18.39 15.29 9.22
CA ARG A 70 -19.67 16.00 9.38
C ARG A 70 -20.60 15.31 10.37
N VAL A 71 -20.77 13.99 10.28
CA VAL A 71 -21.62 13.22 11.22
C VAL A 71 -21.06 13.25 12.63
N SER A 72 -19.73 13.32 12.79
CA SER A 72 -19.07 13.42 14.09
C SER A 72 -19.24 14.79 14.76
N GLY A 73 -19.92 15.74 14.12
CA GLY A 73 -20.25 17.05 14.70
C GLY A 73 -19.14 18.10 14.58
N TYR A 74 -18.13 17.88 13.73
CA TYR A 74 -17.10 18.89 13.47
C TYR A 74 -17.62 19.99 12.54
N GLY A 75 -17.17 21.23 12.75
CA GLY A 75 -17.54 22.38 11.93
C GLY A 75 -17.09 22.27 10.48
N GLU A 76 -17.77 22.99 9.58
CA GLU A 76 -17.55 22.89 8.12
C GLU A 76 -16.10 23.21 7.69
N GLN A 77 -15.40 24.10 8.40
CA GLN A 77 -13.97 24.36 8.17
C GLN A 77 -13.12 23.08 8.31
N PHE A 78 -13.39 22.27 9.34
CA PHE A 78 -12.67 21.01 9.56
C PHE A 78 -13.06 19.92 8.54
N VAL A 79 -14.30 19.93 8.06
CA VAL A 79 -14.75 19.03 6.98
C VAL A 79 -14.00 19.31 5.69
N GLN A 80 -13.74 20.58 5.36
CA GLN A 80 -12.99 20.96 4.16
C GLN A 80 -11.49 20.63 4.27
N GLU A 81 -10.91 20.73 5.47
CA GLU A 81 -9.52 20.34 5.73
C GLU A 81 -9.30 18.83 5.84
N ALA A 82 -10.36 18.05 6.05
CA ALA A 82 -10.26 16.62 6.23
C ALA A 82 -9.76 15.94 4.95
N ASN A 83 -8.63 15.26 5.06
CA ASN A 83 -7.97 14.60 3.94
C ASN A 83 -7.46 13.21 4.35
N ALA A 84 -7.51 12.27 3.41
CA ALA A 84 -6.83 11.01 3.50
C ALA A 84 -5.81 10.86 2.41
N LYS A 85 -4.83 10.01 2.71
CA LYS A 85 -3.92 9.49 1.72
C LYS A 85 -3.88 7.98 1.82
N ILE A 86 -3.97 7.37 0.65
CA ILE A 86 -3.78 5.94 0.48
C ILE A 86 -2.29 5.67 0.33
N PHE A 87 -1.78 4.70 1.09
CA PHE A 87 -0.43 4.17 0.92
C PHE A 87 -0.51 2.68 0.62
N THR A 88 0.18 2.27 -0.43
CA THR A 88 0.33 0.86 -0.81
C THR A 88 1.62 0.31 -0.20
N PHE A 89 1.55 -0.87 0.39
CA PHE A 89 2.71 -1.59 0.92
C PHE A 89 2.80 -3.00 0.33
N GLY A 90 3.89 -3.71 0.64
CA GLY A 90 4.09 -5.09 0.23
C GLY A 90 4.51 -5.23 -1.24
N SER A 91 4.23 -6.41 -1.81
CA SER A 91 4.57 -6.80 -3.19
C SER A 91 4.16 -5.76 -4.22
N TYR A 92 2.99 -5.12 -4.02
CA TYR A 92 2.50 -4.05 -4.89
C TYR A 92 3.47 -2.86 -4.97
N ARG A 93 3.98 -2.38 -3.82
CA ARG A 93 4.90 -1.23 -3.81
C ARG A 93 6.30 -1.60 -4.31
N LEU A 94 6.67 -2.87 -4.19
CA LEU A 94 7.96 -3.39 -4.63
C LEU A 94 7.98 -3.79 -6.11
N GLY A 95 6.84 -3.77 -6.80
CA GLY A 95 6.73 -4.13 -8.22
C GLY A 95 6.89 -5.64 -8.50
N VAL A 96 6.78 -6.48 -7.48
CA VAL A 96 6.88 -7.95 -7.61
C VAL A 96 5.51 -8.57 -7.32
N LEU A 97 4.55 -8.30 -8.20
CA LEU A 97 3.15 -8.64 -8.01
C LEU A 97 2.67 -9.72 -8.99
N ARG A 98 2.18 -10.86 -8.46
CA ARG A 98 1.50 -11.91 -9.24
C ARG A 98 0.11 -12.27 -8.73
N CYS A 99 -0.19 -12.01 -7.45
CA CYS A 99 -1.48 -12.31 -6.83
C CYS A 99 -2.01 -11.12 -6.04
N SER A 100 -3.34 -10.97 -6.06
CA SER A 100 -4.20 -9.90 -5.53
C SER A 100 -4.12 -9.68 -4.01
N VAL A 101 -2.94 -9.41 -3.48
CA VAL A 101 -2.77 -9.00 -2.09
C VAL A 101 -1.98 -7.72 -2.03
N SER A 102 -2.70 -6.61 -2.04
CA SER A 102 -2.15 -5.28 -1.82
C SER A 102 -2.70 -4.78 -0.49
N CYS A 103 -1.89 -4.86 0.57
CA CYS A 103 -2.21 -4.23 1.85
C CYS A 103 -2.22 -2.70 1.65
N LEU A 104 -3.42 -2.15 1.67
CA LEU A 104 -3.71 -0.74 1.63
C LEU A 104 -3.77 -0.21 3.06
N VAL A 105 -2.96 0.80 3.39
CA VAL A 105 -3.08 1.52 4.65
C VAL A 105 -3.66 2.90 4.38
N LEU A 106 -4.79 3.19 5.00
CA LEU A 106 -5.41 4.51 4.99
C LEU A 106 -4.80 5.34 6.11
N PHE A 107 -4.18 6.47 5.75
CA PHE A 107 -3.74 7.45 6.74
C PHE A 107 -4.74 8.61 6.80
N LEU A 108 -5.37 8.78 7.96
CA LEU A 108 -6.26 9.89 8.26
C LEU A 108 -5.45 11.01 8.93
N LYS A 109 -5.37 12.18 8.30
CA LYS A 109 -4.72 13.32 8.95
C LYS A 109 -5.54 13.75 10.16
N LYS A 110 -4.94 13.61 11.34
CA LYS A 110 -5.07 14.40 12.59
C LYS A 110 -6.43 14.54 13.30
N TYR A 111 -7.58 14.20 12.70
CA TYR A 111 -8.88 14.63 13.24
C TYR A 111 -9.77 13.53 13.85
N LEU A 112 -9.40 12.25 13.75
CA LEU A 112 -10.10 11.15 14.42
C LEU A 112 -9.17 10.47 15.45
N SER A 113 -9.65 10.27 16.67
CA SER A 113 -8.95 9.47 17.68
C SER A 113 -8.84 8.02 17.23
N LEU A 114 -7.82 7.30 17.74
CA LEU A 114 -7.50 5.92 17.40
C LEU A 114 -8.74 4.99 17.41
N VAL A 115 -9.57 5.15 18.45
CA VAL A 115 -10.79 4.37 18.67
C VAL A 115 -11.91 4.71 17.68
N LYS A 116 -12.05 5.99 17.31
CA LYS A 116 -13.03 6.43 16.32
C LYS A 116 -12.64 5.99 14.90
N CYS A 117 -11.33 5.97 14.60
CA CYS A 117 -10.81 5.40 13.36
C CYS A 117 -11.21 3.93 13.19
N PHE A 118 -11.16 3.12 14.25
CA PHE A 118 -11.56 1.71 14.17
C PHE A 118 -13.04 1.54 13.85
N HIS A 119 -13.92 2.25 14.57
CA HIS A 119 -15.37 2.18 14.32
C HIS A 119 -15.73 2.72 12.93
N ALA A 120 -15.12 3.84 12.54
CA ALA A 120 -15.31 4.44 11.23
C ALA A 120 -14.81 3.51 10.11
N PHE A 121 -13.66 2.86 10.30
CA PHE A 121 -13.13 1.86 9.36
C PHE A 121 -14.05 0.65 9.23
N CYS A 122 -14.58 0.11 10.32
CA CYS A 122 -15.59 -0.96 10.26
C CYS A 122 -16.84 -0.51 9.47
N GLN A 123 -17.28 0.73 9.65
CA GLN A 123 -18.41 1.28 8.91
C GLN A 123 -18.09 1.48 7.41
N PHE A 124 -16.86 1.84 7.08
CA PHE A 124 -16.37 1.91 5.70
C PHE A 124 -16.31 0.52 5.04
N CYS A 125 -15.79 -0.49 5.75
CA CYS A 125 -15.81 -1.87 5.30
C CYS A 125 -17.24 -2.34 5.04
N MET A 126 -18.19 -2.05 5.93
CA MET A 126 -19.61 -2.39 5.72
C MET A 126 -20.22 -1.66 4.52
N PHE A 127 -19.88 -0.39 4.30
CA PHE A 127 -20.32 0.39 3.13
C PHE A 127 -19.80 -0.18 1.81
N PHE A 128 -18.56 -0.66 1.78
CA PHE A 128 -17.96 -1.32 0.61
C PHE A 128 -18.45 -2.76 0.42
N LEU A 129 -18.60 -3.54 1.50
CA LEU A 129 -19.11 -4.92 1.45
C LEU A 129 -20.54 -5.00 0.91
N SER A 130 -21.31 -3.91 1.01
CA SER A 130 -22.64 -3.80 0.40
C SER A 130 -22.60 -3.57 -1.12
N ASN A 131 -21.45 -3.21 -1.71
CA ASN A 131 -21.33 -2.84 -3.13
C ASN A 131 -20.37 -3.71 -3.94
N ASP A 132 -19.36 -4.35 -3.33
CA ASP A 132 -18.44 -5.25 -4.03
C ASP A 132 -17.88 -6.33 -3.08
N ALA A 133 -18.27 -7.58 -3.29
CA ALA A 133 -18.17 -8.67 -2.30
C ALA A 133 -16.82 -9.42 -2.25
N THR A 134 -15.80 -9.03 -3.01
CA THR A 134 -14.63 -9.90 -3.25
C THR A 134 -13.29 -9.41 -2.68
N ALA A 135 -13.14 -8.15 -2.23
CA ALA A 135 -11.80 -7.59 -1.98
C ALA A 135 -11.40 -7.31 -0.51
N LEU A 136 -12.26 -7.55 0.50
CA LEU A 136 -12.14 -6.80 1.77
C LEU A 136 -11.81 -7.58 3.05
N VAL A 137 -11.78 -8.91 3.02
CA VAL A 137 -11.63 -9.69 4.28
C VAL A 137 -10.20 -9.57 4.88
N ILE A 138 -9.18 -9.25 4.09
CA ILE A 138 -7.78 -9.24 4.54
C ILE A 138 -7.37 -7.88 5.17
N ILE A 139 -8.03 -6.77 4.82
CA ILE A 139 -7.66 -5.42 5.31
C ILE A 139 -8.02 -5.25 6.81
N CYS A 140 -9.12 -5.86 7.28
CA CYS A 140 -9.56 -5.76 8.68
C CYS A 140 -8.59 -6.39 9.70
N LEU A 141 -7.84 -7.44 9.34
CA LEU A 141 -6.99 -8.16 10.28
C LEU A 141 -5.62 -7.50 10.52
N TYR A 142 -5.07 -6.78 9.54
CA TYR A 142 -3.74 -6.17 9.66
C TYR A 142 -3.75 -4.84 10.42
N LEU A 143 -4.79 -4.01 10.26
CA LEU A 143 -4.87 -2.72 10.97
C LEU A 143 -5.06 -2.87 12.48
N CYS A 144 -5.74 -3.93 12.94
CA CYS A 144 -5.80 -4.26 14.37
C CYS A 144 -4.44 -4.58 14.99
N ARG A 145 -3.47 -5.03 14.18
CA ARG A 145 -2.14 -5.45 14.67
C ARG A 145 -1.08 -4.35 14.59
N VAL A 146 -1.20 -3.44 13.62
CA VAL A 146 -0.25 -2.32 13.41
C VAL A 146 -0.58 -1.11 14.31
N TRP A 147 -1.81 -0.97 14.79
CA TRP A 147 -2.21 0.10 15.71
C TRP A 147 -2.26 -0.29 17.20
N TRP A 148 -1.81 -1.52 17.54
CA TRP A 148 -1.63 -1.99 18.91
C TRP A 148 -0.17 -1.90 19.41
N PHE A 149 0.76 -1.33 18.63
CA PHE A 149 2.14 -1.05 19.06
C PHE A 149 2.52 0.41 18.80
#